data_AF-A0A668A6S1-F1
#
_entry.id   AF-A0A668A6S1-F1
#
_cell.length_a   1.000
_cell.length_b   1.000
_cell.length_c   1.000
_cell.angle_alpha   90.00
_cell.angle_beta   90.00
_cell.angle_gamma   90.00
#
_symmetry.space_group_name_H-M   'P 1'
#
loop_
_entity.id
_entity.type
_entity.pdbx_description
1 polymer ?
#
loop_
_entity_poly.entity_id
_entity_poly.type
_entity_poly.pdbx_seq_one_letter_code
_entity_poly.pdbx_strand_id
1 'polypeptide(L)'
;KATLLCLANGGFPSAWRLGWKVGCSSSSSGVSDSLEVLGRDGHYSWSSTLSLSADQWRKAGSVSCEASLDGQSPVTQTLDPDRCSQ
;
A
#
# COMPACT_ATOMS: atom_id res chain seq x y z
N LYS A 1 4.79 0.74 17.37
CA LYS A 1 5.23 0.83 15.96
C LYS A 1 4.24 0.00 15.15
N ALA A 2 3.75 0.51 14.02
CA ALA A 2 2.92 -0.23 13.09
C ALA A 2 3.69 -0.41 11.79
N THR A 3 3.65 -1.61 11.22
CA THR A 3 4.23 -1.88 9.90
C THR A 3 3.11 -2.43 9.03
N LEU A 4 2.79 -1.71 7.96
CA LEU A 4 1.69 -2.02 7.06
C LEU A 4 2.29 -2.57 5.77
N LEU A 5 1.67 -3.61 5.23
CA LEU A 5 2.06 -4.21 3.95
C LEU A 5 0.89 -4.06 2.98
N CYS A 6 1.17 -3.49 1.82
CA CYS A 6 0.26 -3.50 0.69
C CYS A 6 0.87 -4.39 -0.40
N LEU A 7 0.10 -5.36 -0.87
CA LEU A 7 0.51 -6.31 -1.89
C LEU A 7 -0.47 -6.24 -3.05
N ALA A 8 0.03 -5.89 -4.23
CA ALA A 8 -0.71 -5.99 -5.48
C ALA A 8 -0.13 -7.14 -6.31
N ASN A 9 -1.00 -8.03 -6.75
CA ASN A 9 -0.66 -9.19 -7.58
C ASN A 9 -1.51 -9.19 -8.85
N GLY A 10 -1.04 -9.87 -9.89
CA GLY A 10 -1.83 -10.04 -11.12
C GLY A 10 -1.76 -8.84 -12.06
N GLY A 11 -0.68 -8.06 -12.03
CA GLY A 11 -0.51 -6.90 -12.91
C GLY A 11 -0.16 -7.35 -14.31
N PHE A 12 -0.97 -6.99 -15.29
CA PHE A 12 -0.70 -7.26 -16.71
C PHE A 12 -1.46 -6.26 -17.58
N PRO A 13 -0.87 -5.72 -18.66
CA PRO A 13 0.46 -6.02 -19.19
C PRO A 13 1.63 -5.29 -18.53
N SER A 14 1.35 -4.35 -17.62
CA SER A 14 2.33 -3.49 -16.97
C SER A 14 2.54 -3.82 -15.50
N ALA A 15 3.60 -3.25 -14.90
CA ALA A 15 3.78 -3.28 -13.46
C ALA A 15 2.70 -2.42 -12.76
N TRP A 16 2.38 -2.80 -11.52
CA TRP A 16 1.53 -1.99 -10.64
C TRP A 16 2.16 -0.62 -10.36
N ARG A 17 1.45 0.26 -9.65
CA ARG A 17 1.96 1.45 -8.98
C ARG A 17 1.30 1.56 -7.62
N LEU A 18 2.10 1.46 -6.56
CA LEU A 18 1.62 1.55 -5.19
C LEU A 18 1.87 2.95 -4.61
N GLY A 19 0.91 3.45 -3.84
CA GLY A 19 1.01 4.71 -3.12
C GLY A 19 0.31 4.64 -1.77
N TRP A 20 0.75 5.44 -0.81
CA TRP A 20 0.17 5.51 0.53
C TRP A 20 -0.44 6.87 0.82
N LYS A 21 -1.59 6.87 1.47
CA LYS A 21 -2.27 8.05 2.03
C LYS A 21 -2.50 7.79 3.52
N VAL A 22 -2.08 8.73 4.38
CA VAL A 22 -2.16 8.58 5.84
C VAL A 22 -3.01 9.74 6.37
N GLY A 23 -4.27 9.45 6.70
CA GLY A 23 -5.28 10.43 7.05
C GLY A 23 -5.57 11.38 5.88
N CYS A 24 -5.74 12.67 6.18
CA CYS A 24 -5.94 13.71 5.17
C CYS A 24 -4.63 14.18 4.49
N SER A 25 -3.47 13.62 4.85
CA SER A 25 -2.17 14.01 4.29
C SER A 25 -1.52 12.87 3.51
N SER A 26 -0.88 13.20 2.39
CA SER A 26 0.02 12.26 1.73
C SER A 26 1.27 12.10 2.61
N SER A 27 1.53 10.87 3.07
CA SER A 27 2.75 10.58 3.85
C SER A 27 3.62 9.63 3.05
N SER A 28 4.80 10.10 2.66
CA SER A 28 5.86 9.33 2.03
C SER A 28 6.96 8.91 3.01
N SER A 29 6.86 9.33 4.28
CA SER A 29 7.87 9.09 5.30
C SER A 29 7.80 7.66 5.82
N GLY A 30 8.85 6.87 5.59
CA GLY A 30 8.91 5.47 6.04
C GLY A 30 8.24 4.47 5.10
N VAL A 31 7.96 4.88 3.85
CA VAL A 31 7.58 3.95 2.78
C VAL A 31 8.83 3.23 2.27
N SER A 32 8.73 1.93 2.10
CA SER A 32 9.73 1.07 1.48
C SER A 32 9.03 0.17 0.47
N ASP A 33 9.19 0.53 -0.78
CA ASP A 33 8.68 -0.24 -1.91
C ASP A 33 9.64 -1.39 -2.20
N SER A 34 9.08 -2.60 -2.34
CA SER A 34 9.83 -3.75 -2.83
C SER A 34 10.05 -3.62 -4.33
N LEU A 35 11.03 -4.33 -4.88
CA LEU A 35 11.19 -4.41 -6.33
C LEU A 35 9.97 -5.10 -6.94
N GLU A 36 9.60 -4.66 -8.14
CA GLU A 36 8.64 -5.34 -8.99
C GLU A 36 9.13 -6.77 -9.26
N VAL A 37 8.25 -7.75 -9.05
CA VAL A 37 8.55 -9.16 -9.25
C VAL A 37 7.66 -9.67 -10.38
N LEU A 38 8.27 -10.15 -11.46
CA LEU A 38 7.55 -10.90 -12.48
C LEU A 38 7.38 -12.35 -12.00
N GLY A 39 6.14 -12.73 -11.73
CA GLY A 39 5.79 -14.10 -11.35
C GLY A 39 6.00 -15.08 -12.52
N ARG A 40 6.15 -16.37 -12.20
CA ARG A 40 6.31 -17.44 -13.21
C ARG A 40 5.07 -17.62 -14.09
N ASP A 41 3.94 -17.14 -13.60
CA ASP A 41 2.65 -17.05 -14.28
C ASP A 41 2.58 -15.91 -15.31
N GLY A 42 3.62 -15.07 -15.41
CA GLY A 42 3.70 -13.96 -16.36
C GLY A 42 3.00 -12.69 -15.90
N HIS A 43 2.56 -12.62 -14.64
CA HIS A 43 1.97 -11.42 -14.05
C HIS A 43 2.97 -10.69 -13.15
N TYR A 44 2.88 -9.37 -13.12
CA TYR A 44 3.64 -8.52 -12.22
C TYR A 44 3.01 -8.48 -10.84
N SER A 45 3.86 -8.62 -9.83
CA SER A 45 3.54 -8.41 -8.42
C SER A 45 4.39 -7.28 -7.87
N TRP A 46 3.79 -6.46 -7.02
CA TRP A 46 4.49 -5.40 -6.32
C TRP A 46 4.00 -5.33 -4.88
N SER A 47 4.93 -5.16 -3.94
CA SER A 47 4.63 -4.89 -2.54
C SER A 47 5.23 -3.58 -2.09
N SER A 48 4.49 -2.85 -1.26
CA SER A 48 4.96 -1.65 -0.58
C SER A 48 4.75 -1.81 0.91
N THR A 49 5.73 -1.40 1.70
CA THR A 49 5.70 -1.47 3.15
C THR A 49 5.73 -0.06 3.72
N LEU A 50 4.80 0.28 4.60
CA LEU A 50 4.77 1.56 5.30
C LEU A 50 5.05 1.34 6.78
N SER A 51 6.14 1.93 7.28
CA SER A 51 6.49 1.91 8.70
C SER A 51 6.06 3.21 9.39
N LEU A 52 5.10 3.10 10.30
CA LEU A 52 4.62 4.23 11.12
C LEU A 52 5.01 4.06 12.58
N SER A 53 5.33 5.17 13.23
CA SER A 53 5.44 5.21 14.69
C SER A 53 4.07 4.97 15.35
N ALA A 54 4.05 4.53 16.61
CA ALA A 54 2.79 4.27 17.31
C ALA A 54 1.91 5.53 17.47
N ASP A 55 2.55 6.69 17.54
CA ASP A 55 1.89 7.98 17.64
C ASP A 55 1.27 8.37 16.29
N GLN A 56 2.02 8.22 15.19
CA GLN A 56 1.50 8.43 13.84
C GLN A 56 0.36 7.49 13.49
N TRP A 57 0.47 6.19 13.81
CA TRP A 57 -0.61 5.23 13.54
C TRP A 57 -1.90 5.60 14.27
N ARG A 58 -1.82 5.99 15.55
CA ARG A 58 -2.99 6.41 16.32
C ARG A 58 -3.57 7.75 15.86
N LYS A 59 -2.73 8.66 15.37
CA LYS A 59 -3.16 9.98 14.86
C LYS A 59 -3.58 9.96 13.39
N ALA A 60 -3.22 8.93 12.64
CA ALA A 60 -3.50 8.83 11.21
C ALA A 60 -5.01 8.79 10.94
N GLY A 61 -5.79 8.17 11.83
CA GLY A 61 -7.23 7.98 11.69
C GLY A 61 -7.60 6.97 10.60
N SER A 62 -6.98 7.04 9.42
CA SER A 62 -7.09 6.03 8.37
C SER A 62 -5.79 5.97 7.58
N VAL A 63 -5.46 4.80 7.04
CA VAL A 63 -4.31 4.62 6.17
C VAL A 63 -4.75 3.88 4.93
N SER A 64 -4.64 4.52 3.77
CA SER A 64 -5.02 3.94 2.50
C SER A 64 -3.80 3.58 1.66
N CYS A 65 -3.79 2.37 1.12
CA CYS A 65 -2.92 2.00 0.00
C CYS A 65 -3.70 2.15 -1.30
N GLU A 66 -3.13 2.86 -2.27
CA GLU A 66 -3.65 3.00 -3.63
C GLU A 66 -2.78 2.17 -4.58
N ALA A 67 -3.40 1.25 -5.30
CA ALA A 67 -2.79 0.40 -6.29
C ALA A 67 -3.35 0.74 -7.68
N SER A 68 -2.50 1.28 -8.54
CA SER A 68 -2.84 1.67 -9.91
C SER A 68 -2.19 0.71 -10.90
N LEU A 69 -2.91 0.36 -11.96
CA LEU A 69 -2.37 -0.40 -13.09
C LEU A 69 -2.70 0.33 -14.38
N ASP A 70 -1.79 0.33 -15.35
CA ASP A 70 -2.01 1.05 -16.60
C ASP A 70 -3.25 0.49 -17.33
N GLY A 71 -4.20 1.38 -17.65
CA GLY A 71 -5.46 1.00 -18.29
C GLY A 71 -6.55 0.45 -17.35
N GLN A 72 -6.33 0.39 -16.04
CA GLN A 72 -7.36 0.00 -15.06
C GLN A 72 -7.67 1.12 -14.05
N SER A 73 -8.85 1.06 -13.45
CA SER A 73 -9.20 1.97 -12.35
C SER A 73 -8.34 1.68 -11.12
N PRO A 74 -7.80 2.71 -10.45
CA PRO A 74 -6.99 2.53 -9.26
C PRO A 74 -7.82 1.90 -8.14
N VAL A 75 -7.27 0.88 -7.50
CA VAL A 75 -7.88 0.20 -6.36
C VAL A 75 -7.31 0.81 -5.10
N THR A 76 -8.18 1.31 -4.23
CA THR A 76 -7.77 1.85 -2.92
C THR A 76 -8.25 0.93 -1.81
N GLN A 77 -7.34 0.56 -0.91
CA GLN A 77 -7.65 -0.15 0.32
C GLN A 77 -7.32 0.70 1.52
N THR A 78 -8.32 0.91 2.37
CA THR A 78 -8.21 1.73 3.57
C THR A 78 -8.22 0.84 4.81
N LEU A 79 -7.17 0.96 5.60
CA LEU A 79 -7.02 0.36 6.90
C LEU A 79 -7.30 1.42 7.96
N ASP A 80 -8.13 1.08 8.92
CA ASP A 80 -8.52 1.96 10.00
C ASP A 80 -7.86 1.47 11.31
N PRO A 81 -7.08 2.33 12.00
CA PRO A 81 -6.41 1.98 13.25
C PRO A 81 -7.36 1.51 14.35
N ASP A 82 -8.59 2.03 14.40
CA ASP A 82 -9.60 1.68 15.40
C ASP A 82 -10.32 0.36 15.06
N ARG A 83 -10.23 -0.13 13.83
CA ARG A 83 -10.84 -1.41 13.38
C ARG A 83 -9.96 -2.64 13.60
N CYS A 84 -8.81 -2.52 14.25
CA CYS A 84 -8.03 -3.69 14.66
C CYS A 84 -8.78 -4.44 15.79
N SER A 85 -9.60 -5.43 15.43
CA SER A 85 -10.17 -6.39 16.37
C SER A 85 -9.06 -7.29 16.93
N GLN A 86 -8.96 -7.29 18.26
CA GLN A 86 -8.00 -8.06 19.06
C GLN A 86 -8.10 -9.57 18.84
#